data_AF-A0A9Q0U4W8-F1
#
_entry.id   AF-A0A9Q0U4W8-F1
#
_cell.length_a   1.000
_cell.length_b   1.000
_cell.length_c   1.000
_cell.angle_alpha   90.00
_cell.angle_beta   90.00
_cell.angle_gamma   90.00
#
_symmetry.space_group_name_H-M   'P 1'
#
loop_
_entity.id
_entity.type
_entity.pdbx_description
1 polymer ?
#
loop_
_entity_poly.entity_id
_entity_poly.type
_entity_poly.pdbx_seq_one_letter_code
_entity_poly.pdbx_strand_id
1 'polypeptide(L)' 'MDATQRPQDVISVGVHTAKDLIASTHRYLDVRTTEEFSKSHIDNALNVPFMFITAEGKMKPF' A
#
# COMPACT_ATOMS: atom_id res chain seq x y z
N MET A 1 6.51 -9.31 23.82
CA MET A 1 5.15 -8.78 23.57
C MET A 1 4.72 -9.37 22.25
N ASP A 2 3.87 -10.39 22.35
CA ASP A 2 3.41 -11.23 21.25
C ASP A 2 2.32 -10.48 20.47
N ALA A 3 2.55 -10.27 19.18
CA ALA A 3 1.52 -9.80 18.26
C ALA A 3 1.64 -10.61 16.97
N THR A 4 1.35 -11.91 17.04
CA THR A 4 1.02 -12.70 15.86
C THR A 4 -0.32 -12.18 15.31
N GLN A 5 -0.26 -11.07 14.57
CA GLN A 5 -1.40 -10.54 13.84
C GLN A 5 -1.74 -11.56 12.76
N ARG A 6 -2.74 -12.41 13.06
CA ARG A 6 -3.35 -13.32 12.08
C ARG A 6 -3.60 -12.51 10.79
N PRO A 7 -3.32 -13.05 9.59
CA PRO A 7 -3.66 -12.37 8.34
C PRO A 7 -5.18 -12.21 8.33
N GLN A 8 -5.62 -11.06 8.82
CA GLN A 8 -6.97 -10.57 8.72
C GLN A 8 -7.37 -10.68 7.26
N ASP A 9 -8.51 -11.34 6.99
CA ASP A 9 -8.97 -11.70 5.66
C ASP A 9 -8.70 -10.56 4.67
N VAL A 10 -7.73 -10.77 3.78
CA VAL A 10 -7.36 -9.77 2.78
C VAL A 10 -8.45 -9.81 1.71
N ILE A 11 -9.36 -8.86 1.79
CA ILE A 11 -10.45 -8.73 0.82
C ILE A 11 -9.92 -7.94 -0.38
N SER A 12 -9.86 -8.57 -1.54
CA SER A 12 -9.61 -7.87 -2.80
C SER A 12 -10.85 -7.10 -3.22
N VAL A 13 -10.69 -5.79 -3.41
CA VAL A 13 -11.75 -4.89 -3.89
C VAL A 13 -11.50 -4.50 -5.34
N GLY A 14 -12.59 -4.32 -6.10
CA GLY A 14 -12.52 -3.81 -7.46
C GLY A 14 -12.18 -2.32 -7.51
N VAL A 15 -11.71 -1.84 -8.67
CA VAL A 15 -11.29 -0.43 -8.86
C VAL A 15 -12.40 0.59 -8.61
N HIS A 16 -13.65 0.26 -8.92
CA HIS A 16 -14.80 1.14 -8.67
C HIS A 16 -15.09 1.24 -7.17
N THR A 17 -15.17 0.08 -6.48
CA THR A 17 -15.35 0.02 -5.03
C THR A 17 -14.23 0.73 -4.29
N ALA A 18 -12.98 0.57 -4.73
CA ALA A 18 -11.84 1.29 -4.16
C ALA A 18 -12.03 2.80 -4.28
N LYS A 19 -12.48 3.32 -5.43
CA LYS A 19 -12.76 4.74 -5.61
C LYS A 19 -13.85 5.25 -4.67
N ASP A 20 -14.94 4.50 -4.49
CA ASP A 20 -16.02 4.84 -3.55
C ASP A 20 -15.52 4.84 -2.09
N LEU A 21 -14.65 3.90 -1.72
CA LEU A 21 -14.05 3.83 -0.38
C LEU A 21 -13.13 5.01 -0.10
N ILE A 22 -12.30 5.41 -1.08
CA ILE A 22 -11.37 6.56 -0.97
C ILE A 22 -12.15 7.88 -0.91
N ALA A 23 -13.27 7.99 -1.62
CA ALA A 23 -14.17 9.13 -1.53
C ALA A 23 -14.90 9.20 -0.17
N SER A 24 -14.90 8.11 0.58
CA SER A 24 -15.40 8.03 1.95
C SER A 24 -14.28 8.31 2.97
N THR A 25 -14.46 7.92 4.23
CA THR A 25 -13.51 8.16 5.32
C THR A 25 -12.28 7.24 5.31
N HIS A 26 -12.08 6.44 4.25
CA HIS A 26 -10.99 5.48 4.18
C HIS A 26 -9.76 6.11 3.52
N ARG A 27 -8.58 5.75 4.03
CA ARG A 27 -7.30 6.21 3.49
C ARG A 27 -6.71 5.17 2.55
N TYR A 28 -6.22 5.64 1.41
CA TYR A 28 -5.52 4.79 0.45
C TYR A 28 -4.05 4.68 0.87
N LEU A 29 -3.58 3.46 1.12
CA LEU A 29 -2.16 3.20 1.42
C LEU A 29 -1.49 2.67 0.16
N ASP A 30 -0.62 3.47 -0.43
CA ASP A 30 0.17 3.10 -1.59
C ASP A 30 1.51 2.53 -1.15
N VAL A 31 1.72 1.24 -1.35
CA VAL A 31 2.94 0.53 -0.96
C VAL A 31 4.03 0.52 -2.05
N ARG A 32 3.81 1.22 -3.18
CA ARG A 32 4.77 1.31 -4.28
C ARG A 32 5.96 2.19 -3.91
N THR A 33 6.98 2.16 -4.76
CA THR A 33 8.16 3.01 -4.59
C THR A 33 7.80 4.49 -4.63
N THR A 34 8.56 5.31 -3.91
CA THR A 34 8.36 6.77 -3.88
C THR A 34 8.46 7.40 -5.26
N GLU A 35 9.29 6.85 -6.16
CA GLU A 35 9.40 7.30 -7.55
C GLU A 35 8.11 7.08 -8.35
N GLU A 36 7.45 5.93 -8.18
CA GLU A 36 6.17 5.65 -8.85
C GLU A 36 5.04 6.50 -8.28
N PHE A 37 5.01 6.68 -6.96
CA PHE A 37 4.05 7.55 -6.31
C PHE A 37 4.21 9.02 -6.74
N SER A 38 5.46 9.49 -6.85
CA SER A 38 5.76 10.86 -7.29
C SER A 38 5.40 11.10 -8.76
N LYS A 39 5.40 10.07 -9.62
CA LYS A 39 5.02 10.21 -11.03
C LYS A 39 3.52 10.36 -11.20
N SER A 40 2.73 9.60 -10.43
CA SER A 40 1.27 9.70 -10.43
C SER A 40 0.68 8.97 -9.22
N HIS A 41 -0.16 9.66 -8.46
CA HIS A 41 -0.88 9.09 -7.32
C HIS A 41 -2.30 9.66 -7.22
N ILE A 42 -3.14 8.94 -6.48
CA ILE A 42 -4.51 9.36 -6.19
C ILE A 42 -4.48 10.41 -5.08
N ASP A 43 -5.33 11.42 -5.18
CA ASP A 43 -5.51 12.44 -4.15
C ASP A 43 -5.89 11.78 -2.80
N ASN A 44 -5.26 12.20 -1.70
CA ASN A 44 -5.33 11.56 -0.37
C ASN A 44 -4.69 10.16 -0.22
N ALA A 45 -3.88 9.70 -1.18
CA ALA A 45 -3.08 8.50 -1.00
C ALA A 45 -1.87 8.75 -0.09
N LEU A 46 -1.64 7.85 0.87
CA LEU A 46 -0.46 7.82 1.72
C LEU A 46 0.55 6.82 1.14
N ASN A 47 1.72 7.28 0.73
CA ASN A 47 2.78 6.37 0.30
C ASN A 47 3.55 5.81 1.49
N VAL A 48 3.50 4.50 1.68
CA VAL A 48 4.38 3.77 2.60
C VAL A 48 5.10 2.72 1.78
N PRO A 49 6.25 3.06 1.17
CA PRO A 49 6.96 2.17 0.27
C PRO A 49 7.34 0.89 1.01
N PHE A 50 6.75 -0.23 0.59
CA PHE A 50 7.07 -1.53 1.16
C PHE A 50 8.32 -2.07 0.47
N MET A 51 9.46 -1.55 0.90
CA MET A 51 10.75 -2.09 0.51
C MET A 51 11.04 -3.25 1.46
N PHE A 52 11.16 -4.48 0.94
CA PHE A 52 11.79 -5.57 1.67
C PHE A 52 13.23 -5.12 1.96
N ILE A 53 13.46 -4.58 3.16
CA ILE A 53 14.80 -4.24 3.64
C ILE A 53 15.41 -5.54 4.13
N THR A 54 15.83 -6.40 3.20
CA THR A 54 16.79 -7.46 3.52
C THR A 54 18.12 -6.79 3.81
N ALA A 55 18.87 -7.29 4.80
CA ALA A 55 20.20 -6.77 5.18
C ALA A 55 21.19 -6.72 3.99
N GLU A 56 20.85 -7.37 2.88
CA GLU A 56 21.67 -7.56 1.68
C GLU A 56 21.36 -6.56 0.54
N GLY A 57 20.55 -5.53 0.79
CA GLY A 57 20.29 -4.44 -0.15
C GLY A 57 18.92 -4.47 -0.82
N LYS A 58 18.51 -3.31 -1.37
CA LYS A 58 17.18 -3.08 -1.98
C LYS A 58 16.94 -4.06 -3.13
N MET A 59 16.02 -5.01 -2.96
CA MET A 59 15.56 -5.85 -4.07
C MET A 59 14.49 -5.08 -4.86
N LYS A 60 14.73 -4.85 -6.15
CA LYS A 60 13.67 -4.45 -7.08
C LYS A 60 12.72 -5.64 -7.24
N PRO A 61 11.39 -5.49 -7.06
CA PRO A 61 10.47 -6.55 -7.45
C PRO A 61 10.57 -6.74 -8.97
N PHE A 62 10.72 -8.00 -9.38
CA PHE A 62 10.82 -8.42 -10.79
C PHE A 62 9.49 -8.25 -11.53
#